data_AF-K9YBA9-F1
#
_entry.id   AF-K9YBA9-F1
#
_cell.length_a   1.000
_cell.length_b   1.000
_cell.length_c   1.000
_cell.angle_alpha   90.00
_cell.angle_beta   90.00
_cell.angle_gamma   90.00
#
_symmetry.space_group_name_H-M   'P 1'
#
loop_
_entity.id
_entity.type
_entity.pdbx_description
1 polymer ?
#
loop_
_entity_poly.entity_id
_entity_poly.type
_entity_poly.pdbx_seq_one_letter_code
_entity_poly.pdbx_strand_id
1 'polypeptide(L)'
;MFSIDLTLKYSPIPITVQRKESEDAQKVYQDVLNALKADTPQLVELTCEKDPEKKVAVFSDQVSAVILSQKDGSPAGRPAGFFMQQS
;
A
#
# COMPACT_ATOMS: atom_id res chain seq x y z
N MET A 1 5.77 12.98 -0.06
CA MET A 1 5.75 11.76 0.79
C MET A 1 4.78 10.78 0.17
N PHE A 2 5.24 9.56 -0.07
CA PHE A 2 4.46 8.51 -0.70
C PHE A 2 3.94 7.56 0.37
N SER A 3 2.71 7.08 0.18
CA SER A 3 2.08 6.08 1.04
C SER A 3 1.71 4.87 0.21
N ILE A 4 2.01 3.69 0.73
CA ILE A 4 1.63 2.41 0.18
C ILE A 4 0.65 1.78 1.18
N ASP A 5 -0.60 1.62 0.75
CA ASP A 5 -1.66 1.03 1.55
C ASP A 5 -1.95 -0.39 1.08
N LEU A 6 -1.83 -1.36 2.00
CA LEU A 6 -2.24 -2.75 1.77
C LEU A 6 -3.57 -3.02 2.46
N THR A 7 -4.57 -3.39 1.66
CA THR A 7 -5.86 -3.84 2.18
C THR A 7 -5.83 -5.35 2.35
N LEU A 8 -6.13 -5.86 3.53
CA LEU A 8 -6.17 -7.30 3.81
C LEU A 8 -7.60 -7.82 3.78
N LYS A 9 -7.79 -9.08 3.36
CA LYS A 9 -9.11 -9.73 3.19
C LYS A 9 -10.00 -9.67 4.43
N TYR A 10 -9.40 -9.74 5.62
CA TYR A 10 -10.10 -9.83 6.91
C TYR A 10 -9.71 -8.73 7.89
N SER A 11 -9.01 -7.67 7.43
CA SER A 11 -8.64 -6.55 8.29
C SER A 11 -9.54 -5.35 8.00
N PRO A 12 -10.19 -4.76 9.02
CA PRO A 12 -10.98 -3.54 8.83
C PRO A 12 -10.13 -2.30 8.57
N ILE A 13 -8.81 -2.37 8.82
CA ILE A 13 -7.88 -1.24 8.68
C ILE A 13 -6.73 -1.65 7.75
N PRO A 14 -6.42 -0.85 6.72
CA PRO A 14 -5.29 -1.12 5.84
C PRO A 14 -3.96 -0.92 6.57
N ILE A 15 -2.94 -1.63 6.12
CA ILE A 15 -1.56 -1.43 6.56
C ILE A 15 -0.95 -0.35 5.68
N THR A 16 -0.62 0.78 6.28
CA THR A 16 0.05 1.89 5.59
C THR A 16 1.55 1.89 5.89
N VAL A 17 2.37 1.88 4.84
CA VAL A 17 3.82 2.17 4.91
C VAL A 17 4.16 3.41 4.11
N GLN A 18 5.12 4.18 4.57
CA GLN A 18 5.45 5.48 3.97
C GLN A 18 6.90 5.51 3.50
N ARG A 19 7.13 6.18 2.37
CA ARG A 19 8.43 6.42 1.76
C ARG A 19 8.61 7.90 1.47
N LYS A 20 9.84 8.40 1.63
CA LYS A 20 10.19 9.78 1.27
C LYS A 20 10.34 9.92 -0.24
N GLU A 21 11.09 9.00 -0.84
CA GLU A 21 11.43 9.01 -2.26
C GLU A 21 10.42 8.25 -3.12
N SER A 22 10.14 8.77 -4.32
CA SER A 22 9.21 8.16 -5.27
C SER A 22 9.71 6.82 -5.80
N GLU A 23 11.02 6.73 -6.04
CA GLU A 23 11.64 5.52 -6.58
C GLU A 23 11.52 4.36 -5.59
N ASP A 24 11.78 4.62 -4.31
CA ASP A 24 11.66 3.61 -3.25
C ASP A 24 10.20 3.20 -3.02
N ALA A 25 9.27 4.15 -3.13
CA ALA A 25 7.84 3.84 -3.08
C ALA A 25 7.39 2.94 -4.23
N GLN A 26 7.89 3.21 -5.44
CA GLN A 26 7.59 2.43 -6.64
C GLN A 26 8.19 1.02 -6.56
N LYS A 27 9.42 0.88 -6.03
CA LYS A 27 10.07 -0.42 -5.78
C LYS A 27 9.22 -1.27 -4.85
N VAL A 28 8.85 -0.72 -3.69
CA VAL A 28 7.98 -1.43 -2.72
C VAL A 28 6.64 -1.85 -3.35
N TYR A 29 6.00 -0.94 -4.10
CA TYR A 29 4.76 -1.26 -4.81
C TYR A 29 4.94 -2.43 -5.79
N GLN A 30 6.03 -2.41 -6.57
CA GLN A 30 6.31 -3.45 -7.55
C GLN A 30 6.65 -4.79 -6.87
N ASP A 31 7.38 -4.78 -5.76
CA ASP A 31 7.72 -5.97 -4.99
C ASP A 31 6.45 -6.66 -4.44
N VAL A 32 5.54 -5.88 -3.87
CA VAL A 32 4.22 -6.37 -3.43
C VAL A 32 3.42 -6.91 -4.62
N LEU A 33 3.41 -6.19 -5.75
CA LEU A 33 2.69 -6.62 -6.95
C LEU A 33 3.23 -7.94 -7.52
N ASN A 34 4.55 -8.12 -7.48
CA ASN A 34 5.20 -9.36 -7.91
C ASN A 34 4.84 -10.52 -6.97
N ALA A 35 4.86 -10.30 -5.65
CA ALA A 35 4.45 -11.29 -4.66
C ALA A 35 2.97 -11.69 -4.78
N LEU A 36 2.10 -10.75 -5.17
CA LEU A 36 0.68 -11.00 -5.46
C LEU A 36 0.46 -11.83 -6.73
N LYS A 37 1.35 -11.70 -7.72
CA LYS A 37 1.29 -12.42 -9.00
C LYS A 37 1.97 -13.78 -8.98
N ALA A 38 2.68 -14.11 -7.90
CA ALA A 38 3.35 -15.39 -7.76
C ALA A 38 2.34 -16.54 -7.64
N ASP A 39 2.68 -17.71 -8.17
CA ASP A 39 1.84 -18.91 -8.09
C ASP A 39 1.70 -19.43 -6.64
N THR A 40 2.66 -19.08 -5.77
CA THR A 40 2.68 -19.48 -4.37
C THR A 40 2.64 -18.25 -3.45
N PRO A 41 1.93 -18.32 -2.31
CA PRO A 41 1.92 -17.24 -1.32
C PRO A 41 3.34 -16.90 -0.86
N GLN A 42 3.68 -15.61 -0.92
CA GLN A 42 4.98 -15.09 -0.50
C GLN A 42 4.82 -14.27 0.78
N LEU A 43 5.81 -14.36 1.67
CA LEU A 43 5.89 -13.46 2.81
C LEU A 43 6.56 -12.15 2.36
N VAL A 44 5.84 -11.04 2.49
CA VAL A 44 6.35 -9.70 2.16
C VAL A 44 6.63 -8.95 3.45
N GLU A 45 7.90 -8.57 3.65
CA GLU A 45 8.33 -7.73 4.76
C GLU A 45 8.44 -6.27 4.31
N LEU A 46 7.81 -5.38 5.06
CA LEU A 46 7.75 -3.96 4.79
C LEU A 46 8.23 -3.20 6.03
N THR A 47 9.12 -2.24 5.82
CA THR A 47 9.57 -1.32 6.86
C THR A 47 8.93 0.05 6.68
N CYS A 48 8.88 0.88 7.71
CA CYS A 48 8.46 2.28 7.59
C CYS A 48 9.67 3.20 7.78
N GLU A 49 9.94 4.11 6.85
CA GLU A 49 11.06 5.06 7.00
C GLU A 49 10.82 6.09 8.09
N LYS A 50 9.55 6.40 8.37
CA LYS A 50 9.16 7.32 9.43
C LYS A 50 9.39 6.73 10.82
N ASP A 51 9.36 5.41 10.92
CA ASP A 51 9.47 4.66 12.17
C ASP A 51 10.21 3.34 11.90
N PRO A 52 11.55 3.34 11.98
CA PRO A 52 12.36 2.18 11.60
C PRO A 52 12.18 0.97 12.54
N GLU A 53 11.63 1.19 13.73
CA GLU A 53 11.28 0.11 14.67
C GLU A 53 9.98 -0.60 14.24
N LYS A 54 9.13 0.07 13.47
CA LYS A 54 7.91 -0.52 12.91
C LYS A 54 8.20 -1.31 11.63
N LYS A 55 8.32 -2.63 11.80
CA LYS A 55 8.35 -3.62 10.71
C LYS A 55 7.00 -4.33 10.62
N VAL A 56 6.55 -4.61 9.41
CA VAL A 56 5.30 -5.31 9.15
C VAL A 56 5.56 -6.44 8.16
N ALA A 57 5.06 -7.63 8.44
CA ALA A 57 5.15 -8.76 7.54
C ALA A 57 3.73 -9.25 7.21
N VAL A 58 3.49 -9.58 5.94
CA VAL A 58 2.17 -9.94 5.44
C VAL A 58 2.32 -11.00 4.35
N PHE A 59 1.47 -12.03 4.38
CA PHE A 59 1.38 -12.99 3.27
C PHE A 59 0.62 -12.39 2.09
N SER A 60 1.15 -12.60 0.88
CA SER A 60 0.55 -12.06 -0.35
C SER A 60 -0.87 -12.59 -0.61
N ASP A 61 -1.17 -13.82 -0.20
CA ASP A 61 -2.52 -14.39 -0.34
C ASP A 61 -3.58 -13.73 0.58
N GLN A 62 -3.16 -12.96 1.60
CA GLN A 62 -4.05 -12.19 2.48
C GLN A 62 -4.29 -10.78 1.95
N VAL A 63 -3.47 -10.29 1.01
CA VAL A 63 -3.60 -8.94 0.44
C VAL A 63 -4.67 -8.96 -0.65
N SER A 64 -5.64 -8.06 -0.52
CA SER A 64 -6.73 -7.85 -1.49
C SER A 64 -6.41 -6.74 -2.49
N ALA A 65 -5.68 -5.73 -2.04
CA ALA A 65 -5.29 -4.60 -2.87
C ALA A 65 -4.01 -3.94 -2.33
N VAL A 66 -3.24 -3.37 -3.24
CA VAL A 66 -2.11 -2.48 -2.96
C VAL A 66 -2.34 -1.15 -3.67
N ILE A 67 -2.19 -0.04 -2.94
CA ILE A 67 -2.45 1.31 -3.44
C ILE A 67 -1.21 2.16 -3.17
N LEU A 68 -0.62 2.73 -4.22
CA LEU A 68 0.44 3.75 -4.10
C LEU A 68 -0.19 5.13 -4.30
N SER A 69 -0.01 6.03 -3.34
CA SER A 69 -0.49 7.41 -3.41
C SER A 69 0.60 8.41 -3.02
N GLN A 70 0.61 9.56 -3.70
CA GLN A 70 1.42 10.70 -3.31
C GLN A 70 0.55 11.64 -2.46
N LYS A 71 0.98 11.88 -1.23
CA LYS A 71 0.31 12.86 -0.37
C LYS A 71 0.81 14.25 -0.73
N ASP A 72 0.34 14.79 -1.85
CA ASP A 72 0.43 16.22 -2.12
C ASP A 72 -0.63 16.91 -1.27
N GLY A 73 -0.21 17.85 -0.43
CA GLY A 73 -1.10 18.59 0.45
C GLY A 73 -2.11 19.40 -0.35
N SER A 74 -3.28 18.83 -0.63
CA SER A 74 -4.45 19.60 -1.02
C SER A 74 -5.66 19.08 -0.25
N PRO A 75 -6.15 19.81 0.77
CA PRO A 75 -7.39 19.48 1.44
C PRO A 75 -8.54 19.99 0.56
N ALA A 76 -9.07 19.14 -0.31
CA ALA A 76 -10.29 19.46 -1.05
C ALA A 76 -11.20 18.24 -1.16
N GLY A 77 -11.87 17.92 -0.05
CA GLY A 77 -13.29 17.57 -0.04
C GLY A 77 -13.82 16.45 -0.95
N ARG A 78 -13.03 15.44 -1.31
CA ARG A 78 -13.53 14.26 -2.03
C ARG A 78 -13.04 12.96 -1.40
N PRO A 79 -13.92 12.07 -0.92
CA PRO A 79 -13.50 10.73 -0.57
C PRO A 79 -13.00 10.04 -1.84
N ALA A 80 -11.77 9.51 -1.79
CA ALA A 80 -11.22 8.70 -2.85
C ALA A 80 -11.97 7.36 -2.89
N GLY A 81 -12.96 7.29 -3.77
CA GLY A 81 -13.69 6.08 -4.13
C GLY A 81 -14.21 6.24 -5.55
N PHE A 82 -14.35 5.13 -6.27
CA PHE A 82 -14.95 5.02 -7.61
C PHE A 82 -16.46 5.37 -7.64
N PHE A 83 -16.92 6.36 -6.86
CA PHE A 83 -18.33 6.71 -6.70
C PHE A 83 -18.82 7.86 -7.60
N MET A 84 -18.03 8.30 -8.58
CA MET A 84 -18.44 9.38 -9.49
C MET A 84 -18.17 9.01 -10.94
N GLN A 85 -18.89 8.02 -11.46
CA GLN A 85 -19.33 8.07 -12.85
C GLN A 85 -20.62 7.25 -13.00
N GLN A 86 -21.74 7.84 -12.61
CA GLN A 86 -23.03 7.50 -13.21
C GLN A 86 -23.77 8.78 -13.58
N SER A 87 -24.38 8.73 -14.76
CA SER A 87 -25.22 9.73 -15.45
C SER A 87 -24.45 10.63 -16.41
#